data_AF-A0A916CM16-F1
#
_entry.id   AF-A0A916CM16-F1
#
_cell.length_a   1.000
_cell.length_b   1.000
_cell.length_c   1.000
_cell.angle_alpha   90.00
_cell.angle_beta   90.00
_cell.angle_gamma   90.00
#
_symmetry.space_group_name_H-M   'P 1'
#
loop_
_entity.id
_entity.type
_entity.pdbx_description
1 polymer ?
#
loop_
_entity_poly.entity_id
_entity_poly.type
_entity_poly.pdbx_seq_one_letter_code
_entity_poly.pdbx_strand_id
1 'polypeptide(L)'
;MPNTIIFSDLDGTLLDAADYSFAAAKPALAMIHERGIPLILCSSKTRSEIEIYRRRLDNVHPFIAENGGGIFIPKGYFSVPAEAVETAEAGGYRIIML
;
A
#
# COMPACT_ATOMS: atom_id res chain seq x y z
N MET A 1 -9.64 12.27 13.84
CA MET A 1 -8.89 11.41 12.89
C MET A 1 -9.21 11.90 11.48
N PRO A 2 -8.24 11.96 10.55
CA PRO A 2 -8.54 12.31 9.17
C PRO A 2 -9.46 11.25 8.55
N ASN A 3 -10.53 11.68 7.88
CA ASN A 3 -11.47 10.80 7.16
C ASN A 3 -11.03 10.62 5.69
N THR A 4 -9.72 10.52 5.47
CA THR A 4 -9.10 10.55 4.15
C THR A 4 -8.13 9.40 4.01
N ILE A 5 -8.20 8.72 2.88
CA ILE A 5 -7.29 7.66 2.46
C ILE A 5 -6.89 7.99 1.02
N ILE A 6 -5.62 7.79 0.68
CA ILE A 6 -5.09 8.04 -0.67
C ILE A 6 -4.74 6.69 -1.29
N PHE A 7 -5.18 6.48 -2.53
CA PHE A 7 -4.76 5.36 -3.35
C PHE A 7 -3.86 5.88 -4.46
N SER A 8 -2.78 5.15 -4.76
CA SER A 8 -1.86 5.53 -5.81
C SER A 8 -1.28 4.30 -6.48
N ASP A 9 -1.20 4.33 -7.80
CA ASP A 9 -0.37 3.40 -8.56
C ASP A 9 1.12 3.75 -8.40
N LEU A 10 1.98 2.80 -8.70
CA LEU A 10 3.43 2.95 -8.67
C LEU A 10 3.96 3.48 -10.02
N ASP A 11 3.94 2.67 -11.07
CA ASP A 11 4.71 2.99 -12.29
C ASP A 11 4.08 4.11 -13.08
N GLY A 12 4.87 5.15 -13.38
CA GLY A 12 4.37 6.32 -14.10
C GLY A 12 3.32 7.14 -13.35
N THR A 13 3.11 6.85 -12.05
CA THR A 13 2.18 7.56 -11.18
C THR A 13 2.92 8.11 -9.96
N LEU A 14 3.20 7.28 -8.94
CA LEU A 14 4.02 7.70 -7.79
C LEU A 14 5.51 7.68 -8.12
N LEU A 15 5.92 6.72 -8.93
CA LEU A 15 7.28 6.56 -9.42
C LEU A 15 7.38 7.18 -10.80
N ASP A 16 8.42 7.98 -11.01
CA ASP A 16 8.76 8.48 -12.34
C ASP A 16 8.99 7.31 -13.31
N ALA A 17 8.43 7.44 -14.52
CA ALA A 17 8.47 6.38 -15.52
C ALA A 17 9.87 6.11 -16.09
N ALA A 18 10.78 7.08 -16.01
CA ALA A 18 12.12 6.97 -16.58
C ALA A 18 13.12 6.34 -15.61
N ASP A 19 13.06 6.69 -14.33
CA ASP A 19 14.08 6.30 -13.34
C ASP A 19 13.52 5.64 -12.06
N TYR A 20 12.20 5.45 -11.98
CA TYR A 20 11.52 4.89 -10.81
C TYR A 20 11.79 5.65 -9.50
N SER A 21 12.09 6.94 -9.60
CA SER A 21 12.27 7.84 -8.47
C SER A 21 10.93 8.36 -7.96
N PHE A 22 10.82 8.50 -6.64
CA PHE A 22 9.71 9.22 -5.99
C PHE A 22 10.17 10.56 -5.40
N ALA A 23 11.36 11.05 -5.80
CA ALA A 23 11.94 12.26 -5.22
C ALA A 23 11.01 13.48 -5.35
N ALA A 24 10.34 13.63 -6.49
CA ALA A 24 9.37 14.68 -6.72
C ALA A 24 8.15 14.61 -5.78
N ALA A 25 7.76 13.40 -5.35
CA ALA A 25 6.63 13.18 -4.46
C ALA A 25 6.96 13.38 -2.97
N LYS A 26 8.25 13.49 -2.59
CA LYS A 26 8.69 13.59 -1.19
C LYS A 26 7.95 14.66 -0.37
N PRO A 27 7.71 15.90 -0.86
CA PRO A 27 6.98 16.90 -0.09
C PRO A 27 5.54 16.48 0.23
N ALA A 28 4.85 15.85 -0.73
CA ALA A 28 3.50 15.34 -0.53
C ALA A 28 3.47 14.14 0.41
N LEU A 29 4.44 13.21 0.25
CA LEU A 29 4.59 12.05 1.14
C LEU A 29 4.84 12.46 2.60
N ALA A 30 5.67 13.48 2.83
CA ALA A 30 5.89 14.04 4.17
C ALA A 30 4.60 14.63 4.75
N MET A 31 3.86 15.42 3.96
CA MET A 31 2.60 16.03 4.39
C MET A 31 1.55 14.98 4.81
N ILE A 32 1.39 13.91 4.04
CA ILE A 32 0.39 12.88 4.36
C ILE A 32 0.82 12.05 5.57
N HIS A 33 2.12 11.81 5.74
CA HIS A 33 2.66 11.13 6.91
C HIS A 33 2.42 11.94 8.18
N GLU A 34 2.76 13.23 8.19
CA GLU A 34 2.53 14.13 9.33
C GLU A 34 1.04 14.24 9.71
N ARG A 35 0.15 14.14 8.74
CA ARG A 35 -1.30 14.17 8.95
C ARG A 35 -1.89 12.82 9.34
N GLY A 36 -1.10 11.74 9.31
CA GLY A 36 -1.59 10.38 9.53
C GLY A 36 -2.59 9.90 8.47
N ILE A 37 -2.45 10.35 7.22
CA ILE A 37 -3.28 9.94 6.10
C ILE A 37 -2.67 8.69 5.46
N PRO A 38 -3.39 7.54 5.43
CA PRO A 38 -2.87 6.32 4.83
C PRO A 38 -2.69 6.45 3.31
N LEU A 39 -1.52 6.04 2.83
CA LEU A 39 -1.25 5.81 1.40
C LEU A 39 -1.33 4.32 1.10
N ILE A 40 -2.32 3.93 0.30
CA ILE A 40 -2.54 2.57 -0.18
C ILE A 40 -1.95 2.46 -1.59
N LEU A 41 -0.89 1.66 -1.72
CA LEU A 41 -0.31 1.35 -3.02
C LEU A 41 -1.19 0.34 -3.76
N CYS A 42 -1.48 0.59 -5.03
CA CYS A 42 -2.30 -0.30 -5.88
C CYS A 42 -1.64 -0.45 -7.25
N SER A 43 -1.06 -1.62 -7.54
CA SER A 43 -0.26 -1.79 -8.76
C SER A 43 -0.46 -3.17 -9.39
N SER A 44 -0.05 -3.31 -10.65
CA SER A 44 0.02 -4.58 -11.38
C SER A 44 1.13 -5.50 -10.87
N LYS A 45 2.09 -4.94 -10.12
CA LYS A 45 3.21 -5.67 -9.53
C LYS A 45 2.77 -6.75 -8.56
N THR A 46 3.61 -7.77 -8.44
CA THR A 46 3.46 -8.82 -7.43
C THR A 46 3.67 -8.27 -6.01
N ARG A 47 3.23 -9.03 -5.00
CA ARG A 47 3.47 -8.73 -3.58
C ARG A 47 4.94 -8.39 -3.32
N SER A 48 5.85 -9.27 -3.75
CA SER A 48 7.28 -9.19 -3.46
C SER A 48 7.92 -7.94 -4.06
N GLU A 49 7.48 -7.51 -5.23
CA GLU A 49 7.97 -6.28 -5.86
C GLU A 49 7.45 -5.03 -5.13
N ILE A 50 6.16 -4.99 -4.76
CA ILE A 50 5.59 -3.86 -4.02
C ILE A 50 6.28 -3.71 -2.65
N GLU A 51 6.61 -4.80 -1.97
CA GLU A 51 7.34 -4.78 -0.69
C GLU A 51 8.69 -4.06 -0.76
N ILE A 52 9.39 -4.11 -1.90
CA ILE A 52 10.63 -3.36 -2.11
C ILE A 52 10.36 -1.86 -2.04
N TYR A 53 9.33 -1.39 -2.74
CA TYR A 53 8.95 0.02 -2.75
C TYR A 53 8.37 0.47 -1.40
N ARG A 54 7.59 -0.38 -0.74
CA ARG A 54 7.09 -0.09 0.61
C ARG A 54 8.21 0.19 1.60
N ARG A 55 9.27 -0.63 1.60
CA ARG A 55 10.46 -0.40 2.43
C ARG A 55 11.15 0.92 2.09
N ARG A 56 11.25 1.29 0.80
CA ARG A 56 11.85 2.55 0.35
C ARG A 56 11.02 3.79 0.74
N LEU A 57 9.70 3.64 0.79
CA LEU A 57 8.73 4.70 1.09
C LEU A 57 8.36 4.80 2.57
N ASP A 58 8.88 3.91 3.41
CA ASP A 58 8.42 3.70 4.80
C ASP A 58 6.89 3.52 4.90
N ASN A 59 6.33 2.77 3.94
CA ASN A 59 4.89 2.56 3.83
C ASN A 59 4.44 1.32 4.62
N VAL A 60 3.68 1.54 5.69
CA VAL A 60 3.21 0.50 6.63
C VAL A 60 1.72 0.18 6.52
N HIS A 61 1.01 0.74 5.55
CA HIS A 61 -0.44 0.57 5.36
C HIS A 61 -0.79 -0.66 4.51
N PRO A 62 -2.06 -1.06 4.36
CA PRO A 62 -2.45 -2.07 3.38
C PRO A 62 -2.06 -1.68 1.95
N PHE A 63 -2.02 -2.67 1.05
CA PHE A 63 -1.73 -2.47 -0.36
C PHE A 63 -2.44 -3.51 -1.22
N ILE A 64 -2.49 -3.23 -2.52
CA ILE A 64 -3.18 -4.01 -3.53
C ILE A 64 -2.15 -4.40 -4.60
N ALA A 65 -2.02 -5.70 -4.83
CA ALA A 65 -1.11 -6.26 -5.83
C ALA A 65 -1.88 -6.87 -7.00
N GLU A 66 -1.16 -7.14 -8.08
CA GLU A 66 -1.65 -7.92 -9.23
C GLU A 66 -2.98 -7.38 -9.79
N ASN A 67 -3.08 -6.05 -9.92
CA ASN A 67 -4.27 -5.35 -10.43
C ASN A 67 -5.56 -5.61 -9.62
N GLY A 68 -5.44 -5.89 -8.33
CA GLY A 68 -6.60 -6.20 -7.47
C GLY A 68 -6.75 -7.68 -7.13
N GLY A 69 -5.93 -8.57 -7.71
CA GLY A 69 -5.98 -10.00 -7.40
C GLY A 69 -5.69 -10.33 -5.93
N GLY A 70 -4.97 -9.45 -5.22
CA GLY A 70 -4.72 -9.61 -3.79
C GLY A 70 -4.67 -8.29 -3.03
N ILE A 71 -5.42 -8.22 -1.93
CA ILE A 71 -5.35 -7.13 -0.94
C ILE A 71 -4.59 -7.65 0.28
N PHE A 72 -3.47 -7.01 0.59
CA PHE A 72 -2.54 -7.41 1.64
C PHE A 72 -2.64 -6.44 2.82
N ILE A 73 -3.18 -6.92 3.93
CA ILE A 73 -3.39 -6.17 5.17
C ILE A 73 -2.33 -6.62 6.18
N PRO A 74 -1.42 -5.76 6.66
CA PRO A 74 -0.46 -6.15 7.70
C PRO A 74 -1.17 -6.73 8.93
N LYS A 75 -0.61 -7.79 9.52
CA LYS A 75 -1.17 -8.38 10.75
C LYS A 75 -1.27 -7.32 11.85
N GLY A 76 -2.41 -7.30 12.54
CA GLY A 76 -2.70 -6.32 13.60
C GLY A 76 -3.01 -4.90 13.12
N TYR A 77 -3.11 -4.65 11.80
CA TYR A 77 -3.40 -3.32 11.27
C TYR A 77 -4.80 -2.79 11.66
N PHE A 78 -5.82 -3.65 11.61
CA PHE A 78 -7.17 -3.32 12.05
C PHE A 78 -7.47 -3.98 13.41
N SER A 79 -8.07 -3.21 14.32
CA SER A 79 -8.44 -3.67 15.66
C SER A 79 -9.58 -4.70 15.67
N VAL A 80 -10.33 -4.79 14.58
CA VAL A 80 -11.47 -5.71 14.43
C VAL A 80 -11.23 -6.62 13.22
N PRO A 81 -11.44 -7.94 13.34
CA PRO A 81 -11.40 -8.85 12.20
C PRO A 81 -12.38 -8.41 11.10
N ALA A 82 -12.02 -8.61 9.84
CA ALA A 82 -12.99 -8.50 8.76
C ALA A 82 -13.88 -9.74 8.83
N GLU A 83 -14.97 -9.68 9.60
CA GLU A 83 -15.87 -10.83 9.82
C GLU A 83 -16.62 -11.26 8.55
N ALA A 84 -16.56 -10.45 7.48
CA ALA A 84 -17.38 -10.60 6.29
C ALA A 84 -16.65 -11.16 5.05
N VAL A 85 -15.33 -11.42 5.10
CA VAL A 85 -14.57 -11.85 3.91
C VAL A 85 -13.63 -12.99 4.25
N GLU A 86 -13.60 -14.04 3.42
CA GLU A 86 -12.65 -15.13 3.55
C GLU A 86 -11.22 -14.61 3.33
N THR A 87 -10.31 -14.94 4.25
CA THR A 87 -8.93 -14.46 4.18
C THR A 87 -7.93 -15.58 4.36
N ALA A 88 -6.86 -15.53 3.58
CA ALA A 88 -5.66 -16.33 3.82
C ALA A 88 -4.66 -15.59 4.72
N GLU A 89 -3.72 -16.32 5.31
CA GLU A 89 -2.58 -15.73 6.02
C GLU A 89 -1.26 -16.17 5.39
N ALA A 90 -0.41 -15.22 4.99
CA ALA A 90 0.94 -15.51 4.54
C ALA A 90 1.85 -14.29 4.68
N GLY A 91 3.13 -14.52 4.99
CA GLY A 91 4.18 -13.48 4.94
C GLY A 91 3.93 -12.28 5.88
N GLY A 92 3.21 -12.46 6.98
CA GLY A 92 2.88 -11.36 7.89
C GLY A 92 1.64 -10.54 7.50
N TYR A 93 0.88 -10.99 6.50
CA TYR A 93 -0.36 -10.36 6.08
C TYR A 93 -1.57 -11.26 6.32
N ARG A 94 -2.70 -10.61 6.55
CA ARG A 94 -4.02 -11.14 6.20
C ARG A 94 -4.31 -10.75 4.75
N ILE A 95 -4.70 -11.71 3.93
CA ILE A 95 -4.82 -11.56 2.48
C ILE A 95 -6.27 -11.81 2.09
N ILE A 96 -6.86 -10.86 1.37
CA ILE A 96 -8.13 -11.07 0.65
C ILE A 96 -7.77 -11.33 -0.81
N MET A 97 -8.22 -12.45 -1.35
CA MET A 97 -8.06 -12.79 -2.78
C MET A 97 -9.39 -12.56 -3.49
N LEU A 98 -9.35 -12.06 -4.73
CA LEU A 98 -10.51 -11.70 -5.54
C LEU A 98 -10.54 -12.47 -6.87
#